data_AF-A0ABD0N1S3-F1
#
_entry.id   AF-A0ABD0N1S3-F1
#
_cell.length_a   1.000
_cell.length_b   1.000
_cell.length_c   1.000
_cell.angle_alpha   90.00
_cell.angle_beta   90.00
_cell.angle_gamma   90.00
#
_symmetry.space_group_name_H-M   'P 1'
#
loop_
_entity.id
_entity.type
_entity.pdbx_description
1 polymer ?
#
loop_
_entity_poly.entity_id
_entity_poly.type
_entity_poly.pdbx_seq_one_letter_code
_entity_poly.pdbx_strand_id
1 'polypeptide(L)'
;TEWHPANTDLVERQSYVVRNLPTGEKVNFRVVAVNVAGRSPPALLGQPVTVREVMEHPKIRLPRELRTKYIKRVGEKINLVIPFQGKPRPVATWLKDGQPVDEKKVGVRNSNHTGKYTLKLQIENMEDSATLDIRVV
;
A
#
# COMPACT_ATOMS: atom_id res chain seq x y z
N THR A 1 -24.43 3.71 27.42
CA THR A 1 -23.77 3.82 26.10
C THR A 1 -24.53 2.93 25.14
N GLU A 2 -25.16 3.51 24.13
CA GLU A 2 -25.91 2.77 23.12
C GLU A 2 -24.94 2.15 22.10
N TRP A 3 -25.21 0.92 21.65
CA TRP A 3 -24.38 0.22 20.67
C TRP A 3 -25.13 0.13 19.35
N HIS A 4 -24.56 0.71 18.29
CA HIS A 4 -25.12 0.61 16.94
C HIS A 4 -24.46 -0.53 16.15
N PRO A 5 -25.23 -1.41 15.50
CA PRO A 5 -24.67 -2.46 14.67
C PRO A 5 -24.02 -1.84 13.42
N ALA A 6 -22.70 -2.05 13.27
CA ALA A 6 -21.99 -1.66 12.05
C ALA A 6 -22.20 -2.65 10.89
N ASN A 7 -22.71 -3.85 11.20
CA ASN A 7 -22.96 -4.97 10.32
C ASN A 7 -23.95 -5.94 11.00
N THR A 8 -24.81 -6.57 10.22
CA THR A 8 -25.75 -7.61 10.68
C THR A 8 -25.41 -9.00 10.15
N ASP A 9 -24.70 -9.09 9.03
CA ASP A 9 -24.42 -10.34 8.32
C ASP A 9 -23.11 -10.98 8.80
N LEU A 10 -22.87 -12.24 8.45
CA LEU A 10 -21.59 -12.87 8.77
C LEU A 10 -20.48 -12.27 7.90
N VAL A 11 -19.38 -11.87 8.54
CA VAL A 11 -18.17 -11.46 7.82
C VAL A 11 -17.30 -12.69 7.63
N GLU A 12 -17.06 -13.09 6.39
CA GLU A 12 -16.24 -14.26 6.06
C GLU A 12 -14.75 -14.07 6.40
N ARG A 13 -14.26 -12.83 6.36
CA ARG A 13 -12.88 -12.46 6.67
C ARG A 13 -12.74 -11.93 8.08
N GLN A 14 -11.54 -12.03 8.65
CA GLN A 14 -11.17 -11.41 9.93
C GLN A 14 -10.99 -9.87 9.83
N SER A 15 -11.68 -9.21 8.89
CA SER A 15 -11.62 -7.77 8.67
C SER A 15 -12.94 -7.22 8.14
N TYR A 16 -13.35 -6.06 8.66
CA TYR A 16 -14.56 -5.34 8.25
C TYR A 16 -14.30 -3.83 8.23
N VAL A 17 -14.83 -3.13 7.22
CA VAL A 17 -14.70 -1.67 7.09
C VAL A 17 -16.01 -1.02 7.49
N VAL A 18 -16.00 -0.31 8.62
CA VAL A 18 -17.13 0.52 9.07
C VAL A 18 -17.04 1.87 8.36
N ARG A 19 -18.13 2.28 7.70
CA ARG A 19 -18.23 3.55 6.98
C ARG A 19 -19.12 4.53 7.76
N ASN A 20 -19.09 5.80 7.36
CA ASN A 20 -19.96 6.87 7.89
C ASN A 20 -19.84 7.09 9.40
N LEU A 21 -18.62 7.02 9.93
CA LEU A 21 -18.32 7.34 11.31
C LEU A 21 -18.20 8.86 11.50
N PRO A 22 -18.59 9.41 12.67
CA PRO A 22 -18.47 10.83 12.95
C PRO A 22 -17.00 11.25 13.09
N THR A 23 -16.51 12.06 12.15
CA THR A 23 -15.13 12.57 12.14
C THR A 23 -14.83 13.43 13.36
N GLY A 24 -13.69 13.19 14.00
CA GLY A 24 -13.20 13.90 15.19
C GLY A 24 -13.56 13.21 16.51
N GLU A 25 -14.53 12.29 16.51
CA GLU A 25 -15.01 11.65 17.73
C GLU A 25 -14.20 10.41 18.12
N LYS A 26 -14.24 10.06 19.41
CA LYS A 26 -13.69 8.81 19.93
C LYS A 26 -14.80 7.76 20.01
N VAL A 27 -14.68 6.69 19.24
CA VAL A 27 -15.66 5.60 19.19
C VAL A 27 -15.06 4.31 19.72
N ASN A 28 -15.89 3.49 20.38
CA ASN A 28 -15.51 2.15 20.79
C ASN A 28 -16.05 1.13 19.78
N PHE A 29 -15.26 0.11 19.49
CA PHE A 29 -15.69 -1.03 18.68
C PHE A 29 -15.75 -2.29 19.53
N ARG A 30 -16.74 -3.13 19.25
CA ARG A 30 -16.80 -4.50 19.75
C ARG A 30 -17.11 -5.46 18.61
N VAL A 31 -16.58 -6.67 18.69
CA VAL A 31 -16.79 -7.75 17.71
C VAL A 31 -17.36 -8.99 18.40
N VAL A 32 -18.22 -9.73 17.69
CA VAL A 32 -18.80 -10.99 18.16
C VAL A 32 -18.46 -12.06 17.14
N ALA A 33 -17.85 -13.15 17.58
CA ALA A 33 -17.60 -14.31 16.73
C ALA A 33 -18.84 -15.21 16.70
N VAL A 34 -19.07 -15.89 15.57
CA VAL A 34 -20.18 -16.82 15.41
C VAL A 34 -19.64 -18.13 14.84
N ASN A 35 -20.01 -19.25 15.46
CA ASN A 35 -19.74 -20.60 14.97
C ASN A 35 -21.00 -21.48 15.09
N VAL A 36 -20.87 -22.79 14.85
CA VAL A 36 -21.98 -23.75 14.95
C VAL A 36 -22.66 -23.81 16.32
N ALA A 37 -21.96 -23.44 17.40
CA ALA A 37 -22.49 -23.38 18.75
C ALA A 37 -23.16 -22.03 19.08
N GLY A 38 -23.08 -21.04 18.18
CA GLY A 38 -23.71 -19.73 18.32
C GLY A 38 -22.72 -18.57 18.47
N ARG A 39 -23.16 -17.51 19.15
CA ARG A 39 -22.43 -16.24 19.32
C ARG A 39 -21.52 -16.26 20.54
N SER A 40 -20.30 -15.75 20.40
CA SER A 40 -19.40 -15.51 21.53
C SER A 40 -19.84 -14.28 22.36
N PRO A 41 -19.29 -14.11 23.59
CA PRO A 41 -19.25 -12.80 24.22
C PRO A 41 -18.58 -11.75 23.30
N PRO A 42 -19.00 -10.46 23.35
CA PRO A 42 -18.35 -9.42 22.57
C PRO A 42 -16.94 -9.13 23.08
N ALA A 43 -15.97 -9.04 22.16
CA ALA A 43 -14.63 -8.56 22.44
C ALA A 43 -14.52 -7.06 22.12
N LEU A 44 -14.03 -6.25 23.06
CA LEU A 44 -13.85 -4.81 22.90
C LEU A 44 -12.40 -4.47 22.56
N LEU A 45 -12.20 -3.33 21.89
CA LEU A 45 -10.87 -2.73 21.83
C LEU A 45 -10.47 -2.19 23.21
N GLY A 46 -9.18 -2.28 23.55
CA GLY A 46 -8.65 -1.81 24.84
C GLY A 46 -8.71 -0.29 25.02
N GLN A 47 -8.82 0.48 23.92
CA GLN A 47 -8.97 1.93 23.94
C GLN A 47 -9.91 2.43 22.82
N PRO A 48 -10.63 3.55 23.03
CA PRO A 48 -11.41 4.19 21.98
C PRO A 48 -10.56 4.63 20.79
N VAL A 49 -11.09 4.52 19.59
CA VAL A 49 -10.45 4.95 18.35
C VAL A 49 -10.94 6.35 17.99
N THR A 50 -10.04 7.30 17.78
CA THR A 50 -10.39 8.60 17.21
C THR A 50 -10.64 8.45 15.71
N VAL A 51 -11.85 8.79 15.27
CA VAL A 51 -12.23 8.81 13.86
C VAL A 51 -11.56 10.01 13.22
N ARG A 52 -10.55 9.79 12.40
CA ARG A 52 -9.89 10.83 11.63
C ARG A 52 -9.30 10.24 10.36
N GLU A 53 -9.12 11.10 9.36
CA GLU A 53 -8.30 10.73 8.23
C GLU A 53 -6.86 10.52 8.70
N VAL A 54 -6.30 9.36 8.36
CA VAL A 54 -4.91 9.05 8.69
C VAL A 54 -4.08 9.42 7.48
N MET A 55 -3.32 10.51 7.61
CA MET A 55 -2.35 10.93 6.60
C MET A 55 -0.97 10.39 6.94
N GLU A 56 -0.38 9.63 6.03
CA GLU A 56 0.99 9.13 6.13
C GLU A 56 1.73 9.45 4.84
N HIS A 57 2.89 10.10 4.97
CA HIS A 57 3.73 10.42 3.82
C HIS A 57 4.04 9.19 2.97
N PRO A 58 4.02 9.36 1.63
CA PRO A 58 4.47 8.30 0.74
C PRO A 58 5.92 7.98 1.10
N LYS A 59 6.23 6.70 1.21
CA LYS A 59 7.56 6.20 1.56
C LYS A 59 7.92 5.01 0.70
N ILE A 60 9.00 5.14 -0.04
CA ILE A 60 9.64 4.06 -0.80
C ILE A 60 10.61 3.32 0.11
N ARG A 61 10.56 1.99 0.09
CA ARG A 61 11.51 1.12 0.79
C ARG A 61 12.38 0.41 -0.24
N LEU A 62 13.47 1.05 -0.63
CA LEU A 62 14.47 0.43 -1.52
C LEU A 62 15.13 -0.77 -0.83
N PRO A 63 14.94 -2.00 -1.38
CA PRO A 63 15.66 -3.20 -0.95
C PRO A 63 17.17 -3.00 -1.06
N ARG A 64 17.96 -3.70 -0.23
CA ARG A 64 19.42 -3.48 -0.15
C ARG A 64 20.11 -3.76 -1.48
N GLU A 65 19.66 -4.80 -2.16
CA GLU A 65 20.11 -5.24 -3.48
C GLU A 65 19.86 -4.22 -4.60
N LEU A 66 18.97 -3.25 -4.39
CA LEU A 66 18.65 -2.18 -5.34
C LEU A 66 19.26 -0.82 -4.94
N ARG A 67 20.02 -0.74 -3.83
CA ARG A 67 20.69 0.51 -3.42
C ARG A 67 22.01 0.76 -4.14
N THR A 68 22.49 -0.22 -4.90
CA THR A 68 23.70 -0.14 -5.72
C THR A 68 23.35 -0.36 -7.19
N LYS A 69 24.36 -0.42 -8.05
CA LYS A 69 24.18 -0.61 -9.49
C LYS A 69 23.55 -1.98 -9.79
N TYR A 70 22.43 -1.98 -10.51
CA TYR A 70 21.75 -3.21 -10.92
C TYR A 70 22.21 -3.62 -12.33
N ILE A 71 22.88 -4.77 -12.44
CA ILE A 71 23.48 -5.25 -13.70
C ILE A 71 22.82 -6.57 -14.12
N LYS A 72 22.38 -6.65 -15.37
CA LYS A 72 21.80 -7.86 -15.98
C LYS A 72 22.34 -8.11 -17.37
N ARG A 73 22.37 -9.38 -17.79
CA ARG A 73 22.76 -9.73 -19.15
C ARG A 73 21.67 -9.38 -20.15
N VAL A 74 22.06 -9.02 -21.37
CA VAL A 74 21.16 -8.87 -22.52
C VAL A 74 20.26 -10.11 -22.64
N GLY A 75 18.95 -9.89 -22.70
CA GLY A 75 17.94 -10.96 -22.80
C GLY A 75 17.46 -11.58 -21.48
N GLU A 76 18.13 -11.35 -20.35
CA GLU A 76 17.60 -11.77 -19.03
C GLU A 76 16.40 -10.92 -18.61
N LYS A 77 15.60 -11.35 -17.63
CA LYS A 77 14.50 -10.52 -17.07
C LYS A 77 14.87 -9.85 -15.73
N ILE A 78 15.12 -8.55 -15.71
CA ILE A 78 14.91 -7.59 -14.60
C ILE A 78 13.48 -7.68 -14.05
N ASN A 79 13.37 -8.04 -12.78
CA ASN A 79 12.15 -7.93 -11.98
C ASN A 79 12.48 -7.09 -10.72
N LEU A 80 11.83 -5.94 -10.58
CA LEU A 80 12.06 -5.02 -9.45
C LEU A 80 10.82 -5.01 -8.56
N VAL A 81 10.99 -5.49 -7.34
CA VAL A 81 9.94 -5.43 -6.32
C VAL A 81 10.35 -4.37 -5.30
N ILE A 82 9.66 -3.24 -5.33
CA ILE A 82 9.95 -2.11 -4.43
C ILE A 82 8.72 -1.86 -3.56
N PRO A 83 8.77 -2.24 -2.28
CA PRO A 83 7.69 -1.94 -1.35
C PRO A 83 7.53 -0.44 -1.17
N PHE A 84 6.28 0.00 -1.08
CA PHE A 84 5.92 1.37 -0.75
C PHE A 84 4.74 1.41 0.21
N GLN A 85 4.64 2.50 0.97
CA GLN A 85 3.56 2.75 1.91
C GLN A 85 3.17 4.23 1.89
N GLY A 86 1.97 4.52 2.38
CA GLY A 86 1.43 5.87 2.52
C GLY A 86 -0.09 5.80 2.73
N LYS A 87 -0.64 6.87 3.30
CA LYS A 87 -2.09 7.02 3.49
C LYS A 87 -2.50 8.45 3.11
N PRO A 88 -3.49 8.62 2.22
CA PRO A 88 -4.14 7.59 1.39
C PRO A 88 -3.13 6.81 0.53
N ARG A 89 -3.55 5.69 -0.08
CA ARG A 89 -2.63 4.81 -0.83
C ARG A 89 -1.95 5.62 -1.95
N PRO A 90 -0.60 5.71 -2.00
CA PRO A 90 0.08 6.45 -3.04
C PRO A 90 -0.16 5.86 -4.44
N VAL A 91 -0.13 6.73 -5.44
CA VAL A 91 -0.02 6.34 -6.85
C VAL A 91 1.46 6.22 -7.21
N ALA A 92 1.84 5.13 -7.88
CA ALA A 92 3.22 4.86 -8.26
C ALA A 92 3.39 5.03 -9.78
N THR A 93 4.40 5.80 -10.21
CA THR A 93 4.77 5.97 -11.62
C THR A 93 6.25 5.71 -11.82
N TRP A 94 6.57 5.05 -12.94
CA TRP A 94 7.94 4.79 -13.35
C TRP A 94 8.35 5.74 -14.47
N LEU A 95 9.54 6.30 -14.35
CA LEU A 95 10.13 7.17 -15.36
C LEU A 95 11.45 6.57 -15.82
N LYS A 96 11.73 6.68 -17.10
CA LYS A 96 13.04 6.42 -17.69
C LYS A 96 13.53 7.71 -18.33
N ASP A 97 14.71 8.16 -17.94
CA ASP A 97 15.33 9.38 -18.49
C ASP A 97 14.37 10.60 -18.41
N GLY A 98 13.58 10.68 -17.34
CA GLY A 98 12.60 11.74 -17.10
C GLY A 98 11.23 11.58 -17.78
N GLN A 99 11.03 10.54 -18.59
CA GLN A 99 9.77 10.29 -19.31
C GLN A 99 9.00 9.10 -18.72
N PRO A 100 7.66 9.16 -18.61
CA PRO A 100 6.86 8.02 -18.16
C PRO A 100 7.12 6.76 -18.99
N VAL A 101 7.29 5.64 -18.30
CA VAL A 101 7.38 4.33 -18.96
C VAL A 101 5.98 3.90 -19.40
N ASP A 102 5.87 3.33 -20.59
CA ASP A 102 4.62 2.80 -21.13
C ASP A 102 4.02 1.71 -20.21
N GLU A 103 2.93 2.03 -19.54
CA GLU A 103 2.24 1.17 -18.57
C GLU A 103 1.69 -0.13 -19.19
N LYS A 104 1.45 -0.17 -20.51
CA LYS A 104 1.09 -1.42 -21.23
C LYS A 104 2.26 -2.41 -21.31
N LYS A 105 3.48 -1.94 -21.03
CA LYS A 105 4.71 -2.75 -20.90
C LYS A 105 5.08 -2.99 -19.43
N VAL A 106 4.29 -2.50 -18.47
CA VAL A 106 4.53 -2.65 -17.04
C VAL A 106 3.90 -3.95 -16.54
N GLY A 107 4.57 -5.04 -16.93
CA GLY A 107 4.86 -6.20 -16.10
C GLY A 107 6.31 -6.54 -16.42
N VAL A 108 7.25 -5.80 -15.82
CA VAL A 108 8.60 -5.52 -16.40
C VAL A 108 9.25 -6.78 -17.01
N ARG A 109 9.23 -6.85 -18.34
CA ARG A 109 10.01 -7.78 -19.18
C ARG A 109 11.06 -6.97 -19.92
N ASN A 110 12.22 -7.58 -20.11
CA ASN A 110 13.43 -6.85 -20.39
C ASN A 110 13.49 -6.15 -21.71
N SER A 111 14.23 -5.06 -21.65
CA SER A 111 14.71 -4.35 -22.79
C SER A 111 16.22 -4.31 -22.66
N ASN A 112 16.93 -4.42 -23.78
CA ASN A 112 18.38 -4.34 -23.89
C ASN A 112 18.90 -2.90 -23.63
N HIS A 113 18.16 -2.10 -22.87
CA HIS A 113 18.40 -0.68 -22.69
C HIS A 113 18.84 -0.38 -21.27
N THR A 114 20.04 0.18 -21.20
CA THR A 114 20.59 0.83 -20.01
C THR A 114 19.92 2.19 -19.80
N GLY A 115 19.85 2.66 -18.57
CA GLY A 115 19.30 3.99 -18.27
C GLY A 115 19.10 4.25 -16.78
N LYS A 116 18.69 5.47 -16.46
CA LYS A 116 18.34 5.90 -15.11
C LYS A 116 16.82 5.82 -14.96
N TYR A 117 16.37 4.95 -14.07
CA TYR A 117 14.95 4.71 -13.81
C TYR A 117 14.56 5.34 -12.48
N THR A 118 13.48 6.11 -12.46
CA THR A 118 12.97 6.74 -11.25
C THR A 118 11.58 6.19 -10.93
N LEU A 119 11.37 5.70 -9.71
CA LEU A 119 10.06 5.43 -9.15
C LEU A 119 9.61 6.66 -8.39
N LYS A 120 8.43 7.18 -8.72
CA LYS A 120 7.77 8.27 -8.00
C LYS A 120 6.49 7.76 -7.34
N LEU A 121 6.30 8.15 -6.09
CA LEU A 121 5.04 8.00 -5.38
C LEU A 121 4.40 9.38 -5.22
N GLN A 122 3.12 9.50 -5.51
CA GLN A 122 2.38 10.75 -5.37
C GLN A 122 1.11 10.53 -4.54
N ILE A 123 0.92 11.39 -3.53
CA ILE A 123 -0.33 11.59 -2.77
C ILE A 123 -0.56 13.09 -2.74
N GLU A 124 -1.53 13.59 -3.52
CA GLU A 124 -1.85 15.03 -3.57
C GLU A 124 -0.59 15.93 -3.58
N ASN A 125 -0.37 16.70 -2.50
CA ASN A 125 0.72 17.66 -2.31
C ASN A 125 2.03 17.02 -1.77
N MET A 126 2.15 15.70 -1.79
CA MET A 126 3.26 14.96 -1.20
C MET A 126 3.83 13.94 -2.19
N GLU A 127 5.15 13.95 -2.35
CA GLU A 127 5.90 13.06 -3.24
C GLU A 127 7.04 12.39 -2.48
N ASP A 128 7.35 11.14 -2.84
CA ASP A 128 8.61 10.48 -2.52
C ASP A 128 9.17 9.81 -3.79
N SER A 129 10.49 9.79 -3.96
CA SER A 129 11.10 9.28 -5.18
C SER A 129 12.39 8.49 -4.93
N ALA A 130 12.64 7.51 -5.78
CA ALA A 130 13.80 6.64 -5.74
C ALA A 130 14.37 6.49 -7.15
N THR A 131 15.69 6.49 -7.28
CA THR A 131 16.35 6.33 -8.58
C THR A 131 17.28 5.12 -8.60
N LEU A 132 17.25 4.37 -9.70
CA LEU A 132 18.02 3.17 -9.97
C LEU A 132 18.83 3.34 -11.25
N ASP A 133 20.13 3.08 -11.16
CA ASP A 133 21.01 2.96 -12.32
C ASP A 133 21.04 1.51 -12.79
N ILE A 134 20.36 1.25 -13.92
CA ILE A 134 20.23 -0.10 -14.49
C ILE A 134 21.13 -0.21 -15.71
N ARG A 135 22.06 -1.17 -15.69
CA ARG A 135 22.95 -1.48 -16.81
C ARG A 135 22.66 -2.86 -17.36
N VAL A 136 22.45 -2.93 -18.67
CA VAL A 136 22.36 -4.19 -19.41
C VAL A 136 23.69 -4.41 -20.14
N VAL A 137 24.28 -5.60 -19.98
CA VAL A 137 25.59 -6.00 -20.54
C VAL A 137 25.51 -7.23 -21.42
#